data_AF-A0A4Q5RYF6-F1
#
_entry.id   AF-A0A4Q5RYF6-F1
#
_cell.length_a   1.000
_cell.length_b   1.000
_cell.length_c   1.000
_cell.angle_alpha   90.00
_cell.angle_beta   90.00
_cell.angle_gamma   90.00
#
_symmetry.space_group_name_H-M   'P 1'
#
loop_
_entity.id
_entity.type
_entity.pdbx_description
1 polymer ?
#
loop_
_entity_poly.entity_id
_entity_poly.type
_entity_poly.pdbx_seq_one_letter_code
_entity_poly.pdbx_strand_id
1 'polypeptide(L)'
;MIGVTSAAPANFGAWKRDILFFEKIFVADARSALGVWRNGPFGDQQLNLRLADELEYLLETDFFLSRNESVEQVILTSKDPEVSEIFRSYLDRLNSTFLAYKPALDGFADWEEFAVRLVQPDTRQKIQTHSTLMLQLEAAFQQHQGIDAVLHGVPAWMRVGEASLEPGQAIELVLNNVPVPAETVPWEEIFAIKSDPEIIHRTRKLHLWSNEITKPGMTVKRLNEYIQDSLHDYESYMKANHIRLRSSILKTVVVGTAELWEDIVHLRFGKLAARLFSAEEKRADFILAEARAPGRQLSLVSAVKDRLRSVPADHS
;
A
#
# COMPACT_ATOMS: atom_id res chain seq x y z
N MET A 1 -3.92 11.97 -1.63
CA MET A 1 -2.70 11.17 -1.83
C MET A 1 -2.36 10.43 -0.55
N ILE A 2 -1.67 9.28 -0.64
CA ILE A 2 -1.44 8.39 0.49
C ILE A 2 0.04 8.37 0.82
N GLY A 3 0.42 9.01 1.93
CA GLY A 3 1.78 9.01 2.44
C GLY A 3 2.03 7.77 3.29
N VAL A 4 2.72 6.78 2.74
CA VAL A 4 2.94 5.49 3.40
C VAL A 4 4.18 5.57 4.29
N THR A 5 4.01 5.23 5.57
CA THR A 5 4.99 5.50 6.63
C THR A 5 5.86 4.28 6.97
N SER A 6 6.51 3.67 5.98
CA SER A 6 7.60 2.72 6.25
C SER A 6 8.84 3.50 6.74
N ALA A 7 8.84 3.89 8.02
CA ALA A 7 9.75 4.88 8.59
C ALA A 7 11.23 4.44 8.73
N ALA A 8 11.67 3.42 7.99
CA ALA A 8 13.06 3.07 7.78
C ALA A 8 13.23 2.59 6.33
N PRO A 9 14.22 3.11 5.57
CA PRO A 9 14.44 2.73 4.17
C PRO A 9 15.01 1.30 4.01
N ALA A 10 15.12 0.53 5.10
CA ALA A 10 15.60 -0.85 5.12
C ALA A 10 14.50 -1.91 5.31
N ASN A 11 13.21 -1.55 5.27
CA ASN A 11 12.10 -2.51 5.41
C ASN A 11 11.41 -2.79 4.06
N PHE A 12 12.12 -3.45 3.15
CA PHE A 12 11.56 -3.89 1.86
C PHE A 12 10.38 -4.84 2.02
N GLY A 13 10.28 -5.61 3.12
CA GLY A 13 9.09 -6.39 3.44
C GLY A 13 7.82 -5.53 3.48
N ALA A 14 7.88 -4.37 4.15
CA ALA A 14 6.76 -3.42 4.15
C ALA A 14 6.45 -2.92 2.73
N TRP A 15 7.45 -2.65 1.90
CA TRP A 15 7.24 -2.21 0.51
C TRP A 15 6.59 -3.32 -0.34
N LYS A 16 6.99 -4.59 -0.15
CA LYS A 16 6.37 -5.78 -0.78
C LYS A 16 4.89 -5.91 -0.41
N ARG A 17 4.50 -5.54 0.81
CA ARG A 17 3.08 -5.43 1.22
C ARG A 17 2.41 -4.24 0.53
N ASP A 18 3.00 -3.06 0.65
CA ASP A 18 2.37 -1.78 0.34
C ASP A 18 2.11 -1.61 -1.17
N ILE A 19 2.99 -2.13 -2.03
CA ILE A 19 2.85 -2.05 -3.50
C ILE A 19 1.59 -2.76 -4.03
N LEU A 20 1.01 -3.69 -3.28
CA LEU A 20 -0.24 -4.38 -3.64
C LEU A 20 -1.46 -3.43 -3.58
N PHE A 21 -1.32 -2.25 -2.97
CA PHE A 21 -2.42 -1.33 -2.64
C PHE A 21 -2.37 0.02 -3.38
N PHE A 22 -1.30 0.30 -4.14
CA PHE A 22 -1.09 1.56 -4.88
C PHE A 22 -0.62 1.22 -6.30
N GLU A 23 -1.14 1.85 -7.36
CA GLU A 23 -0.71 1.48 -8.73
C GLU A 23 0.78 1.74 -8.90
N LYS A 24 1.25 2.90 -8.44
CA LYS A 24 2.66 3.29 -8.36
C LYS A 24 3.03 3.85 -7.00
N ILE A 25 4.27 3.61 -6.60
CA ILE A 25 4.90 4.15 -5.39
C ILE A 25 6.02 5.10 -5.80
N PHE A 26 5.97 6.35 -5.35
CA PHE A 26 7.13 7.24 -5.45
C PHE A 26 8.08 7.06 -4.26
N VAL A 27 9.36 6.82 -4.55
CA VAL A 27 10.45 6.71 -3.58
C VAL A 27 11.19 8.05 -3.54
N ALA A 28 10.90 8.86 -2.53
CA ALA A 28 11.63 10.11 -2.30
C ALA A 28 13.12 9.85 -2.04
N ASP A 29 13.98 10.72 -2.57
CA ASP A 29 15.44 10.72 -2.37
C ASP A 29 16.17 9.39 -2.69
N ALA A 30 15.61 8.53 -3.55
CA ALA A 30 16.15 7.20 -3.81
C ALA A 30 17.63 7.23 -4.28
N ARG A 31 18.01 8.20 -5.12
CA ARG A 31 19.42 8.41 -5.53
C ARG A 31 20.34 8.74 -4.35
N SER A 32 19.87 9.55 -3.40
CA SER A 32 20.62 9.89 -2.18
C SER A 32 20.78 8.66 -1.30
N ALA A 33 19.73 7.84 -1.16
CA ALA A 33 19.79 6.56 -0.44
C ALA A 33 20.79 5.59 -1.11
N LEU A 34 20.73 5.40 -2.43
CA LEU A 34 21.70 4.59 -3.19
C LEU A 34 23.14 5.07 -3.00
N GLY A 35 23.38 6.38 -3.08
CA GLY A 35 24.70 6.98 -2.85
C GLY A 35 25.24 6.68 -1.45
N VAL A 36 24.40 6.84 -0.42
CA VAL A 36 24.73 6.55 0.98
C VAL A 36 24.93 5.06 1.24
N TRP A 37 24.14 4.17 0.64
CA TRP A 37 24.30 2.73 0.84
C TRP A 37 25.52 2.15 0.11
N ARG A 38 25.79 2.58 -1.14
CA ARG A 38 26.95 2.08 -1.88
C ARG A 38 28.28 2.63 -1.38
N ASN A 39 28.32 3.88 -0.87
CA ASN A 39 29.57 4.59 -0.57
C ASN A 39 29.67 5.17 0.86
N GLY A 40 28.60 5.11 1.66
CA GLY A 40 28.56 5.73 2.99
C GLY A 40 29.29 4.91 4.05
N PRO A 41 29.83 5.55 5.11
CA PRO A 41 30.66 4.91 6.13
C PRO A 41 29.84 4.22 7.25
N PHE A 42 28.55 3.96 7.06
CA PHE A 42 27.62 3.59 8.14
C PHE A 42 26.94 2.24 7.90
N GLY A 43 26.94 1.38 8.93
CA GLY A 43 26.20 0.12 8.94
C GLY A 43 26.98 -1.07 8.38
N ASP A 44 26.26 -2.18 8.15
CA ASP A 44 26.79 -3.37 7.51
C ASP A 44 26.87 -3.14 5.99
N GLN A 45 28.08 -3.17 5.44
CA GLN A 45 28.31 -2.89 4.02
C GLN A 45 27.72 -3.96 3.08
N GLN A 46 27.64 -5.24 3.50
CA GLN A 46 26.99 -6.28 2.70
C GLN A 46 25.47 -6.07 2.67
N LEU A 47 24.88 -5.75 3.81
CA LEU A 47 23.46 -5.38 3.89
C LEU A 47 23.17 -4.15 3.03
N ASN A 48 23.95 -3.07 3.17
CA ASN A 48 23.74 -1.84 2.39
C ASN A 48 23.84 -2.08 0.87
N LEU A 49 24.80 -2.88 0.41
CA LEU A 49 24.91 -3.24 -1.01
C LEU A 49 23.69 -4.03 -1.48
N ARG A 50 23.22 -5.03 -0.71
CA ARG A 50 21.96 -5.74 -0.99
C ARG A 50 20.78 -4.77 -1.11
N LEU A 51 20.64 -3.84 -0.16
CA LEU A 51 19.55 -2.86 -0.16
C LEU A 51 19.63 -1.91 -1.37
N ALA A 52 20.83 -1.54 -1.80
CA ALA A 52 21.05 -0.70 -2.97
C ALA A 52 20.74 -1.43 -4.29
N ASP A 53 21.19 -2.67 -4.43
CA ASP A 53 20.89 -3.51 -5.60
C ASP A 53 19.37 -3.79 -5.71
N GLU A 54 18.70 -4.05 -4.57
CA GLU A 54 17.24 -4.22 -4.51
C GLU A 54 16.49 -2.93 -4.86
N LEU A 55 16.92 -1.76 -4.36
CA LEU A 55 16.32 -0.48 -4.74
C LEU A 55 16.54 -0.14 -6.22
N GLU A 56 17.73 -0.37 -6.78
CA GLU A 56 17.99 -0.13 -8.20
C GLU A 56 17.08 -0.98 -9.09
N TYR A 57 16.97 -2.29 -8.82
CA TYR A 57 16.03 -3.17 -9.50
C TYR A 57 14.58 -2.64 -9.43
N LEU A 58 14.13 -2.18 -8.26
CA LEU A 58 12.77 -1.65 -8.10
C LEU A 58 12.53 -0.41 -8.97
N LEU A 59 13.51 0.49 -9.05
CA LEU A 59 13.45 1.72 -9.86
C LEU A 59 13.51 1.46 -11.38
N GLU A 60 13.89 0.27 -11.82
CA GLU A 60 13.76 -0.17 -13.22
C GLU A 60 12.35 -0.68 -13.57
N THR A 61 11.47 -0.88 -12.57
CA THR A 61 10.08 -1.33 -12.78
C THR A 61 9.09 -0.17 -12.98
N ASP A 62 7.99 -0.42 -13.69
CA ASP A 62 6.88 0.55 -13.85
C ASP A 62 6.14 0.90 -12.55
N PHE A 63 6.38 0.16 -11.46
CA PHE A 63 5.67 0.29 -10.19
C PHE A 63 6.33 1.23 -9.18
N PHE A 64 7.65 1.44 -9.27
CA PHE A 64 8.35 2.42 -8.45
C PHE A 64 8.85 3.57 -9.30
N LEU A 65 8.69 4.78 -8.79
CA LEU A 65 9.18 5.99 -9.42
C LEU A 65 10.16 6.67 -8.49
N SER A 66 11.32 7.08 -9.00
CA SER A 66 12.16 8.08 -8.35
C SER A 66 12.35 9.28 -9.26
N ARG A 67 12.47 10.45 -8.65
CA ARG A 67 12.97 11.65 -9.32
C ARG A 67 14.46 11.48 -9.63
N ASN A 68 14.87 11.97 -10.81
CA ASN A 68 16.26 12.32 -11.12
C ASN A 68 16.54 13.81 -10.94
N GLU A 69 15.48 14.63 -10.93
CA GLU A 69 15.47 16.10 -10.84
C GLU A 69 14.79 16.53 -9.53
N SER A 70 15.15 17.67 -8.95
CA SER A 70 14.47 18.13 -7.73
C SER A 70 13.00 18.52 -8.00
N VAL A 71 12.19 18.60 -6.94
CA VAL A 71 10.82 19.16 -7.03
C VAL A 71 10.88 20.57 -7.63
N GLU A 72 11.81 21.39 -7.14
CA GLU A 72 12.12 22.73 -7.63
C GLU A 72 12.48 22.77 -9.13
N GLN A 73 13.35 21.87 -9.62
CA GLN A 73 13.74 21.84 -11.05
C GLN A 73 12.53 21.64 -11.98
N VAL A 74 11.63 20.70 -11.68
CA VAL A 74 10.48 20.45 -12.54
C VAL A 74 9.45 21.59 -12.49
N ILE A 75 9.37 22.30 -11.37
CA ILE A 75 8.53 23.52 -11.25
C ILE A 75 9.09 24.64 -12.14
N LEU A 76 10.42 24.77 -12.17
CA LEU A 76 11.11 25.76 -13.00
C LEU A 76 11.10 25.40 -14.50
N THR A 77 10.95 24.12 -14.86
CA THR A 77 10.90 23.65 -16.26
C THR A 77 9.50 23.33 -16.78
N SER A 78 8.47 23.35 -15.94
CA SER A 78 7.08 23.14 -16.36
C SER A 78 6.66 24.18 -17.42
N LYS A 79 6.02 23.70 -18.49
CA LYS A 79 5.44 24.54 -19.55
C LYS A 79 3.96 24.84 -19.35
N ASP A 80 3.34 24.20 -18.36
CA ASP A 80 1.94 24.43 -18.01
C ASP A 80 1.86 25.69 -17.10
N PRO A 81 1.14 26.75 -17.50
CA PRO A 81 1.05 27.98 -16.72
C PRO A 81 0.32 27.82 -15.38
N GLU A 82 -0.73 26.99 -15.33
CA GLU A 82 -1.56 26.79 -14.14
C GLU A 82 -0.79 26.00 -13.08
N VAL A 83 -0.11 24.92 -13.52
CA VAL A 83 0.87 24.21 -12.68
C VAL A 83 1.98 25.17 -12.24
N SER A 84 2.55 25.97 -13.15
CA SER A 84 3.62 26.90 -12.78
C SER A 84 3.20 27.92 -11.71
N GLU A 85 1.99 28.45 -11.77
CA GLU A 85 1.48 29.44 -10.81
C GLU A 85 1.18 28.81 -9.44
N ILE A 86 0.44 27.69 -9.40
CA ILE A 86 0.13 26.95 -8.17
C ILE A 86 1.44 26.61 -7.46
N PHE A 87 2.40 26.04 -8.18
CA PHE A 87 3.65 25.56 -7.60
C PHE A 87 4.58 26.69 -7.15
N ARG A 88 4.64 27.83 -7.87
CA ARG A 88 5.34 29.02 -7.38
C ARG A 88 4.76 29.50 -6.05
N SER A 89 3.43 29.55 -5.92
CA SER A 89 2.78 29.98 -4.67
C SER A 89 3.12 29.07 -3.47
N TYR A 90 3.35 27.77 -3.71
CA TYR A 90 3.85 26.84 -2.70
C TYR A 90 5.35 27.00 -2.44
N LEU A 91 6.19 27.17 -3.48
CA LEU A 91 7.63 27.40 -3.32
C LEU A 91 7.91 28.69 -2.55
N ASP A 92 7.16 29.78 -2.78
CA ASP A 92 7.32 31.02 -2.02
C ASP A 92 6.99 30.84 -0.53
N ARG A 93 5.95 30.06 -0.22
CA ARG A 93 5.61 29.67 1.17
C ARG A 93 6.66 28.75 1.79
N LEU A 94 7.19 27.80 1.01
CA LEU A 94 8.25 26.89 1.44
C LEU A 94 9.55 27.62 1.73
N ASN A 95 9.97 28.52 0.83
CA ASN A 95 11.17 29.34 0.97
C ASN A 95 11.04 30.33 2.12
N SER A 96 9.91 31.02 2.27
CA SER A 96 9.69 31.90 3.44
C SER A 96 9.69 31.12 4.76
N THR A 97 9.11 29.91 4.80
CA THR A 97 9.18 29.04 5.98
C THR A 97 10.60 28.56 6.23
N PHE A 98 11.30 28.06 5.21
CA PHE A 98 12.68 27.58 5.29
C PHE A 98 13.63 28.66 5.80
N LEU A 99 13.59 29.86 5.21
CA LEU A 99 14.41 31.00 5.64
C LEU A 99 14.11 31.43 7.09
N ALA A 100 12.88 31.24 7.57
CA ALA A 100 12.48 31.55 8.96
C ALA A 100 12.98 30.53 10.02
N TYR A 101 13.51 29.37 9.62
CA TYR A 101 14.19 28.43 10.52
C TYR A 101 15.62 28.05 10.10
N LYS A 102 16.10 28.47 8.91
CA LYS A 102 17.48 28.26 8.48
C LYS A 102 18.52 28.74 9.52
N PRO A 103 18.37 29.88 10.21
CA PRO A 103 19.29 30.28 11.29
C PRO A 103 19.28 29.34 12.50
N ALA A 104 18.23 28.54 12.69
CA ALA A 104 18.20 27.49 13.70
C ALA A 104 18.92 26.21 13.23
N LEU A 105 19.11 26.04 11.90
CA LEU A 105 19.86 24.95 11.24
C LEU A 105 21.33 25.28 10.92
N ASP A 106 21.68 26.56 10.83
CA ASP A 106 23.05 27.00 10.61
C ASP A 106 23.85 27.00 11.92
N GLY A 107 25.09 26.51 11.89
CA GLY A 107 26.08 26.74 12.96
C GLY A 107 26.10 25.73 14.11
N PHE A 108 25.62 24.50 13.93
CA PHE A 108 25.79 23.43 14.93
C PHE A 108 27.26 23.00 15.08
N ALA A 109 27.67 22.78 16.33
CA ALA A 109 28.94 22.11 16.62
C ALA A 109 28.83 20.56 16.52
N ASP A 110 27.69 19.99 16.90
CA ASP A 110 27.43 18.54 16.90
C ASP A 110 25.94 18.16 16.77
N TRP A 111 25.67 16.85 16.81
CA TRP A 111 24.34 16.26 16.69
C TRP A 111 23.45 16.42 17.94
N GLU A 112 24.02 16.59 19.13
CA GLU A 112 23.23 16.76 20.36
C GLU A 112 22.64 18.17 20.41
N GLU A 113 23.41 19.19 20.03
CA GLU A 113 22.90 20.56 19.91
C GLU A 113 21.75 20.63 18.88
N PHE A 114 21.92 19.98 17.73
CA PHE A 114 20.86 19.87 16.71
C PHE A 114 19.60 19.20 17.28
N ALA A 115 19.75 18.06 17.95
CA ALA A 115 18.63 17.34 18.56
C ALA A 115 17.88 18.21 19.59
N VAL A 116 18.59 18.93 20.47
CA VAL A 116 17.99 19.82 21.48
C VAL A 116 17.20 20.96 20.85
N ARG A 117 17.67 21.55 19.73
CA ARG A 117 16.91 22.59 19.02
C ARG A 117 15.70 22.04 18.27
N LEU A 118 15.77 20.83 17.70
CA LEU A 118 14.63 20.19 17.03
C LEU A 118 13.42 19.95 17.95
N VAL A 119 13.64 19.75 19.26
CA VAL A 119 12.53 19.56 20.22
C VAL A 119 11.86 20.87 20.65
N GLN A 120 12.42 22.04 20.31
CA GLN A 120 11.80 23.32 20.67
C GLN A 120 10.47 23.52 19.93
N PRO A 121 9.37 23.95 20.60
CA PRO A 121 8.04 24.01 19.99
C PRO A 121 7.96 24.84 18.70
N ASP A 122 8.60 26.00 18.65
CA ASP A 122 8.62 26.88 17.47
C ASP A 122 9.38 26.26 16.29
N THR A 123 10.58 25.72 16.53
CA THR A 123 11.36 24.99 15.52
C THR A 123 10.59 23.78 14.99
N ARG A 124 9.96 23.01 15.89
CA ARG A 124 9.13 21.86 15.52
C ARG A 124 7.94 22.28 14.66
N GLN A 125 7.20 23.32 15.03
CA GLN A 125 6.05 23.82 14.27
C GLN A 125 6.46 24.32 12.88
N LYS A 126 7.60 25.01 12.77
CA LYS A 126 8.14 25.50 11.48
C LYS A 126 8.57 24.35 10.57
N ILE A 127 9.28 23.36 11.10
CA ILE A 127 9.64 22.14 10.37
C ILE A 127 8.38 21.38 9.93
N GLN A 128 7.39 21.23 10.81
CA GLN A 128 6.12 20.58 10.46
C GLN A 128 5.36 21.32 9.36
N THR A 129 5.36 22.66 9.39
CA THR A 129 4.74 23.48 8.34
C THR A 129 5.48 23.30 7.01
N HIS A 130 6.81 23.36 7.01
CA HIS A 130 7.61 23.14 5.80
C HIS A 130 7.44 21.72 5.25
N SER A 131 7.55 20.68 6.09
CA SER A 131 7.29 19.30 5.67
C SER A 131 5.87 19.14 5.13
N THR A 132 4.84 19.70 5.78
CA THR A 132 3.45 19.63 5.29
C THR A 132 3.29 20.30 3.93
N LEU A 133 3.92 21.47 3.72
CA LEU A 133 3.91 22.15 2.42
C LEU A 133 4.68 21.36 1.35
N MET A 134 5.79 20.69 1.68
CA MET A 134 6.51 19.79 0.77
C MET A 134 5.62 18.60 0.40
N LEU A 135 5.00 17.94 1.39
CA LEU A 135 4.05 16.83 1.20
C LEU A 135 2.88 17.25 0.29
N GLN A 136 2.32 18.44 0.49
CA GLN A 136 1.23 18.99 -0.34
C GLN A 136 1.68 19.30 -1.77
N LEU A 137 2.88 19.88 -1.93
CA LEU A 137 3.45 20.22 -3.22
C LEU A 137 3.78 18.98 -4.05
N GLU A 138 4.42 18.01 -3.41
CA GLU A 138 4.68 16.70 -3.99
C GLU A 138 3.37 15.97 -4.31
N ALA A 139 2.35 16.05 -3.44
CA ALA A 139 1.06 15.42 -3.71
C ALA A 139 0.33 16.02 -4.91
N ALA A 140 0.31 17.35 -5.03
CA ALA A 140 -0.22 18.02 -6.23
C ALA A 140 0.53 17.55 -7.48
N PHE A 141 1.86 17.45 -7.42
CA PHE A 141 2.69 17.07 -8.55
C PHE A 141 2.44 15.64 -9.01
N GLN A 142 2.43 14.73 -8.04
CA GLN A 142 2.25 13.32 -8.24
C GLN A 142 0.83 13.01 -8.75
N GLN A 143 -0.18 13.76 -8.32
CA GLN A 143 -1.52 13.67 -8.89
C GLN A 143 -1.56 14.05 -10.38
N HIS A 144 -0.82 15.09 -10.81
CA HIS A 144 -0.68 15.42 -12.23
C HIS A 144 0.07 14.34 -13.03
N GLN A 145 0.87 13.50 -12.39
CA GLN A 145 1.60 12.38 -13.03
C GLN A 145 0.89 11.02 -12.91
N GLY A 146 -0.31 10.94 -12.31
CA GLY A 146 -1.02 9.69 -12.11
C GLY A 146 -0.35 8.75 -11.10
N ILE A 147 0.17 9.31 -10.00
CA ILE A 147 0.83 8.58 -8.92
C ILE A 147 -0.08 8.61 -7.68
N ASP A 148 -0.39 7.43 -7.12
CA ASP A 148 -1.37 7.32 -6.02
C ASP A 148 -0.77 7.55 -4.62
N ALA A 149 0.50 7.16 -4.44
CA ALA A 149 1.13 7.06 -3.13
C ALA A 149 2.61 7.44 -3.14
N VAL A 150 3.02 7.97 -2.00
CA VAL A 150 4.39 8.44 -1.74
C VAL A 150 4.95 7.72 -0.53
N LEU A 151 6.14 7.13 -0.68
CA LEU A 151 6.96 6.76 0.45
C LEU A 151 7.74 7.99 0.89
N HIS A 152 7.33 8.56 2.03
CA HIS A 152 8.08 9.62 2.69
C HIS A 152 8.76 9.07 3.94
N GLY A 153 10.08 9.28 4.03
CA GLY A 153 10.85 9.05 5.26
C GLY A 153 10.54 10.05 6.40
N VAL A 154 9.48 10.87 6.29
CA VAL A 154 9.08 11.83 7.33
C VAL A 154 8.67 11.05 8.59
N PRO A 155 9.41 11.19 9.71
CA PRO A 155 9.15 10.40 10.90
C PRO A 155 7.74 10.61 11.45
N ALA A 156 7.11 9.55 11.97
CA ALA A 156 5.74 9.61 12.50
C ALA A 156 5.55 10.69 13.58
N TRP A 157 6.58 11.00 14.38
CA TRP A 157 6.54 12.05 15.40
C TRP A 157 6.51 13.48 14.86
N MET A 158 6.72 13.69 13.56
CA MET A 158 6.47 14.98 12.89
C MET A 158 4.98 15.15 12.52
N ARG A 159 4.21 14.06 12.37
CA ARG A 159 2.75 14.11 12.13
C ARG A 159 2.00 14.42 13.44
N VAL A 160 2.06 15.68 13.91
CA VAL A 160 1.32 16.13 15.11
C VAL A 160 0.20 17.10 14.73
N GLY A 161 -1.03 16.65 14.93
CA GLY A 161 -2.24 17.45 14.82
C GLY A 161 -3.47 16.56 14.85
N GLU A 162 -4.54 17.00 15.52
CA GLU A 162 -5.88 16.40 15.43
C GLU A 162 -6.54 16.82 14.10
N ALA A 163 -5.86 16.55 12.99
CA ALA A 163 -6.43 16.76 11.66
C ALA A 163 -7.63 15.83 11.45
N SER A 164 -8.51 16.21 10.52
CA SER A 164 -9.49 15.30 9.94
C SER A 164 -8.82 13.98 9.57
N LEU A 165 -9.51 12.87 9.83
CA LEU A 165 -9.06 11.57 9.36
C LEU A 165 -8.95 11.61 7.83
N GLU A 166 -7.75 11.49 7.28
CA GLU A 166 -7.52 11.55 5.84
C GLU A 166 -7.65 10.17 5.17
N PRO A 167 -8.09 10.07 3.89
CA PRO A 167 -8.23 8.78 3.20
C PRO A 167 -6.99 7.88 3.25
N GLY A 168 -5.80 8.49 3.24
CA GLY A 168 -4.53 7.76 3.38
C GLY A 168 -4.33 7.12 4.75
N GLN A 169 -4.81 7.75 5.83
CA GLN A 169 -4.78 7.16 7.17
C GLN A 169 -5.75 5.98 7.28
N ALA A 170 -6.90 6.05 6.58
CA ALA A 170 -7.84 4.93 6.53
C ALA A 170 -7.23 3.71 5.82
N ILE A 171 -6.49 3.91 4.73
CA ILE A 171 -5.76 2.83 4.05
C ILE A 171 -4.58 2.33 4.89
N GLU A 172 -3.82 3.20 5.56
CA GLU A 172 -2.74 2.80 6.49
C GLU A 172 -3.26 1.88 7.62
N LEU A 173 -4.42 2.18 8.20
CA LEU A 173 -5.08 1.32 9.19
C LEU A 173 -5.50 -0.04 8.61
N VAL A 174 -5.94 -0.11 7.35
CA VAL A 174 -6.25 -1.38 6.69
C VAL A 174 -4.98 -2.17 6.36
N LEU A 175 -3.91 -1.51 5.90
CA LEU A 175 -2.60 -2.12 5.63
C LEU A 175 -1.99 -2.80 6.87
N ASN A 176 -2.25 -2.27 8.07
CA ASN A 176 -1.81 -2.88 9.33
C ASN A 176 -2.47 -4.24 9.61
N ASN A 177 -3.54 -4.60 8.90
CA ASN A 177 -4.21 -5.92 9.00
C ASN A 177 -3.72 -6.92 7.93
N VAL A 178 -2.81 -6.50 7.04
CA VAL A 178 -2.25 -7.30 5.96
C VAL A 178 -0.87 -7.79 6.39
N PRO A 179 -0.56 -9.11 6.28
CA PRO A 179 0.74 -9.63 6.66
C PRO A 179 1.83 -9.03 5.78
N VAL A 180 2.96 -8.70 6.39
CA VAL A 180 4.18 -8.30 5.68
C VAL A 180 4.79 -9.56 5.04
N PRO A 181 5.01 -9.60 3.71
CA PRO A 181 5.74 -10.69 3.06
C PRO A 181 7.13 -10.89 3.68
N ALA A 182 7.59 -12.13 3.78
CA ALA A 182 8.96 -12.41 4.21
C ALA A 182 9.96 -11.82 3.20
N GLU A 183 11.15 -11.43 3.66
CA GLU A 183 12.20 -10.89 2.77
C GLU A 183 12.55 -11.86 1.63
N THR A 184 12.45 -13.17 1.88
CA THR A 184 12.70 -14.26 0.93
C THR A 184 11.69 -14.37 -0.22
N VAL A 185 10.53 -13.71 -0.15
CA VAL A 185 9.55 -13.72 -1.25
C VAL A 185 10.10 -12.88 -2.41
N PRO A 186 10.26 -13.43 -3.63
CA PRO A 186 10.74 -12.68 -4.80
C PRO A 186 9.80 -11.52 -5.16
N TRP A 187 10.34 -10.45 -5.75
CA TRP A 187 9.53 -9.31 -6.20
C TRP A 187 8.59 -9.69 -7.35
N GLU A 188 9.00 -10.63 -8.19
CA GLU A 188 8.22 -11.18 -9.30
C GLU A 188 6.88 -11.77 -8.82
N GLU A 189 6.87 -12.48 -7.69
CA GLU A 189 5.64 -13.01 -7.08
C GLU A 189 4.74 -11.88 -6.55
N ILE A 190 5.32 -10.85 -5.94
CA ILE A 190 4.59 -9.66 -5.49
C ILE A 190 3.97 -8.93 -6.68
N PHE A 191 4.71 -8.78 -7.79
CA PHE A 191 4.21 -8.17 -9.02
C PHE A 191 3.15 -9.04 -9.73
N ALA A 192 3.25 -10.36 -9.66
CA ALA A 192 2.23 -11.28 -10.15
C ALA A 192 0.92 -11.15 -9.35
N ILE A 193 0.99 -11.09 -8.02
CA ILE A 193 -0.19 -10.82 -7.16
C ILE A 193 -0.77 -9.44 -7.47
N LYS A 194 0.07 -8.41 -7.61
CA LYS A 194 -0.34 -7.04 -7.95
C LYS A 194 -1.07 -6.94 -9.29
N SER A 195 -0.64 -7.74 -10.27
CA SER A 195 -1.17 -7.74 -11.63
C SER A 195 -2.45 -8.59 -11.79
N ASP A 196 -2.89 -9.29 -10.73
CA ASP A 196 -4.15 -10.03 -10.72
C ASP A 196 -5.34 -9.05 -10.86
N PRO A 197 -6.19 -9.18 -11.91
CA PRO A 197 -7.36 -8.31 -12.10
C PRO A 197 -8.31 -8.29 -10.90
N GLU A 198 -8.38 -9.35 -10.12
CA GLU A 198 -9.19 -9.43 -8.91
C GLU A 198 -8.61 -8.57 -7.79
N ILE A 199 -7.29 -8.58 -7.60
CA ILE A 199 -6.58 -7.74 -6.64
C ILE A 199 -6.73 -6.27 -7.03
N ILE A 200 -6.49 -5.91 -8.30
CA ILE A 200 -6.69 -4.54 -8.82
C ILE A 200 -8.12 -4.03 -8.54
N HIS A 201 -9.13 -4.86 -8.79
CA HIS A 201 -10.53 -4.51 -8.53
C HIS A 201 -10.83 -4.31 -7.04
N ARG A 202 -10.26 -5.15 -6.16
CA ARG A 202 -10.39 -5.04 -4.70
C ARG A 202 -9.64 -3.80 -4.16
N THR A 203 -8.46 -3.48 -4.68
CA THR A 203 -7.71 -2.25 -4.39
C THR A 203 -8.54 -1.02 -4.75
N ARG A 204 -9.09 -0.94 -5.97
CA ARG A 204 -9.97 0.17 -6.36
C ARG A 204 -11.19 0.32 -5.44
N LYS A 205 -11.80 -0.78 -4.99
CA LYS A 205 -12.90 -0.76 -4.01
C LYS A 205 -12.46 -0.21 -2.65
N LEU A 206 -11.27 -0.59 -2.17
CA LEU A 206 -10.72 -0.09 -0.92
C LEU A 206 -10.49 1.43 -0.97
N HIS A 207 -9.94 1.95 -2.07
CA HIS A 207 -9.74 3.39 -2.28
C HIS A 207 -11.05 4.19 -2.35
N LEU A 208 -12.09 3.64 -2.98
CA LEU A 208 -13.41 4.26 -2.96
C LEU A 208 -14.00 4.28 -1.53
N TRP A 209 -13.90 3.15 -0.81
CA TRP A 209 -14.36 3.06 0.57
C TRP A 209 -13.59 3.99 1.52
N SER A 210 -12.28 4.15 1.37
CA SER A 210 -11.50 5.06 2.21
C SER A 210 -11.96 6.50 2.05
N ASN A 211 -12.28 6.93 0.81
CA ASN A 211 -12.86 8.26 0.57
C ASN A 211 -14.29 8.40 1.15
N GLU A 212 -15.07 7.31 1.21
CA GLU A 212 -16.43 7.31 1.77
C GLU A 212 -16.48 7.31 3.31
N ILE A 213 -15.49 6.70 3.98
CA ILE A 213 -15.48 6.50 5.44
C ILE A 213 -14.86 7.67 6.21
N THR A 214 -13.96 8.43 5.57
CA THR A 214 -13.27 9.61 6.15
C THR A 214 -14.12 10.87 6.19
N LYS A 215 -15.37 10.74 6.63
CA LYS A 215 -16.29 11.86 6.81
C LYS A 215 -15.99 12.61 8.13
N PRO A 216 -16.33 13.91 8.23
CA PRO A 216 -16.17 14.68 9.46
C PRO A 216 -16.79 13.98 10.68
N GLY A 217 -16.03 13.89 11.78
CA GLY A 217 -16.45 13.20 13.01
C GLY A 217 -16.07 11.71 13.10
N MET A 218 -15.50 11.12 12.04
CA MET A 218 -14.80 9.85 12.15
C MET A 218 -13.44 10.06 12.84
N THR A 219 -13.08 9.18 13.79
CA THR A 219 -11.80 9.22 14.50
C THR A 219 -10.98 7.97 14.19
N VAL A 220 -9.65 8.06 14.30
CA VAL A 220 -8.74 6.91 14.10
C VAL A 220 -9.15 5.69 14.91
N LYS A 221 -9.53 5.89 16.18
CA LYS A 221 -10.02 4.81 17.05
C LYS A 221 -11.30 4.16 16.51
N ARG A 222 -12.33 4.96 16.19
CA ARG A 222 -13.61 4.46 15.67
C ARG A 222 -13.44 3.74 14.33
N LEU A 223 -12.58 4.26 13.45
CA LEU A 223 -12.29 3.59 12.18
C LEU A 223 -11.58 2.25 12.42
N ASN A 224 -10.62 2.19 13.34
CA ASN A 224 -9.96 0.92 13.66
C ASN A 224 -10.93 -0.12 14.23
N GLU A 225 -11.82 0.28 15.15
CA GLU A 225 -12.91 -0.57 15.65
C GLU A 225 -13.79 -1.08 14.50
N TYR A 226 -14.25 -0.19 13.62
CA TYR A 226 -15.04 -0.53 12.43
C TYR A 226 -14.31 -1.47 11.45
N ILE A 227 -12.99 -1.31 11.26
CA ILE A 227 -12.16 -2.19 10.41
C ILE A 227 -12.11 -3.60 11.00
N GLN A 228 -11.88 -3.74 12.31
CA GLN A 228 -11.85 -5.05 12.96
C GLN A 228 -13.20 -5.77 12.87
N ASP A 229 -14.29 -5.08 13.20
CA ASP A 229 -15.65 -5.63 13.10
C ASP A 229 -15.98 -6.03 11.66
N SER A 230 -15.69 -5.16 10.69
CA SER A 230 -15.97 -5.42 9.26
C SER A 230 -15.15 -6.59 8.70
N LEU A 231 -13.88 -6.74 9.12
CA LEU A 231 -13.06 -7.90 8.76
C LEU A 231 -13.57 -9.18 9.42
N HIS A 232 -13.96 -9.12 10.69
CA HIS A 232 -14.52 -10.26 11.41
C HIS A 232 -15.83 -10.76 10.79
N ASP A 233 -16.75 -9.85 10.47
CA ASP A 233 -18.01 -10.13 9.79
C ASP A 233 -17.77 -10.74 8.40
N TYR A 234 -16.84 -10.15 7.63
CA TYR A 234 -16.46 -10.66 6.31
C TYR A 234 -15.87 -12.08 6.40
N GLU A 235 -14.87 -12.30 7.24
CA GLU A 235 -14.22 -13.61 7.39
C GLU A 235 -15.21 -14.66 7.92
N SER A 236 -16.09 -14.31 8.85
CA SER A 236 -17.14 -15.18 9.38
C SER A 236 -18.19 -15.54 8.31
N TYR A 237 -18.66 -14.57 7.54
CA TYR A 237 -19.59 -14.78 6.43
C TYR A 237 -18.98 -15.67 5.34
N MET A 238 -17.73 -15.43 4.98
CA MET A 238 -17.02 -16.22 3.97
C MET A 238 -16.69 -17.63 4.47
N LYS A 239 -16.38 -17.81 5.76
CA LYS A 239 -16.21 -19.14 6.38
C LYS A 239 -17.52 -19.94 6.39
N ALA A 240 -18.64 -19.31 6.74
CA ALA A 240 -19.96 -19.94 6.68
C ALA A 240 -20.33 -20.37 5.24
N ASN A 241 -20.05 -19.52 4.24
CA ASN A 241 -20.28 -19.86 2.83
C ASN A 241 -19.32 -20.94 2.31
N HIS A 242 -18.05 -20.95 2.71
CA HIS A 242 -17.13 -22.05 2.41
C HIS A 242 -17.61 -23.39 3.01
N ILE A 243 -18.12 -23.40 4.24
CA ILE A 243 -18.71 -24.60 4.86
C ILE A 243 -19.95 -25.05 4.06
N ARG A 244 -20.83 -24.12 3.65
CA ARG A 244 -22.02 -24.39 2.82
C ARG A 244 -21.66 -24.95 1.44
N LEU A 245 -20.62 -24.42 0.79
CA LEU A 245 -20.13 -24.91 -0.49
C LEU A 245 -19.45 -26.27 -0.35
N ARG A 246 -18.62 -26.48 0.68
CA ARG A 246 -17.99 -27.78 0.95
C ARG A 246 -18.99 -28.87 1.32
N SER A 247 -20.02 -28.57 2.12
CA SER A 247 -21.08 -29.55 2.43
C SER A 247 -21.95 -29.85 1.20
N SER A 248 -22.22 -28.87 0.35
CA SER A 248 -22.84 -29.07 -0.98
C SER A 248 -21.98 -29.94 -1.89
N ILE A 249 -20.66 -29.70 -1.96
CA ILE A 249 -19.71 -30.53 -2.73
C ILE A 249 -19.67 -31.96 -2.17
N LEU A 250 -19.53 -32.15 -0.85
CA LEU A 250 -19.56 -33.48 -0.23
C LEU A 250 -20.87 -34.22 -0.53
N LYS A 251 -22.02 -33.55 -0.46
CA LYS A 251 -23.32 -34.13 -0.86
C LYS A 251 -23.35 -34.49 -2.35
N THR A 252 -22.83 -33.62 -3.22
CA THR A 252 -22.70 -33.88 -4.67
C THR A 252 -21.80 -35.08 -4.95
N VAL A 253 -20.68 -35.19 -4.25
CA VAL A 253 -19.67 -36.25 -4.44
C VAL A 253 -20.20 -37.57 -3.92
N VAL A 254 -20.72 -37.65 -2.69
CA VAL A 254 -21.21 -38.92 -2.10
C VAL A 254 -22.36 -39.51 -2.92
N VAL A 255 -23.32 -38.69 -3.35
CA VAL A 255 -24.40 -39.12 -4.25
C VAL A 255 -23.83 -39.45 -5.64
N GLY A 256 -22.99 -38.57 -6.19
CA GLY A 256 -22.42 -38.71 -7.53
C GLY A 256 -21.38 -39.84 -7.69
N THR A 257 -20.81 -40.38 -6.61
CA THR A 257 -19.94 -41.57 -6.62
C THR A 257 -20.71 -42.88 -6.71
N ALA A 258 -21.95 -42.91 -6.20
CA ALA A 258 -22.85 -44.04 -6.42
C ALA A 258 -23.30 -44.10 -7.89
N GLU A 259 -23.64 -42.94 -8.47
CA GLU A 259 -24.05 -42.84 -9.88
C GLU A 259 -22.89 -43.00 -10.88
N LEU A 260 -21.67 -42.59 -10.51
CA LEU A 260 -20.47 -42.63 -11.38
C LEU A 260 -20.18 -44.02 -11.96
N TRP A 261 -20.28 -45.04 -11.12
CA TRP A 261 -20.02 -46.43 -11.52
C TRP A 261 -21.03 -46.92 -12.55
N GLU A 262 -22.26 -46.43 -12.49
CA GLU A 262 -23.32 -46.78 -13.44
C GLU A 262 -23.18 -45.98 -14.75
N ASP A 263 -22.84 -44.70 -14.67
CA ASP A 263 -22.78 -43.79 -15.83
C ASP A 263 -21.53 -43.94 -16.69
N ILE A 264 -20.36 -44.29 -16.10
CA ILE A 264 -19.14 -44.59 -16.86
C ILE A 264 -19.35 -45.86 -17.68
N VAL A 265 -19.98 -46.89 -17.10
CA VAL A 265 -20.34 -48.14 -17.80
C VAL A 265 -21.34 -47.87 -18.95
N HIS A 266 -22.19 -46.86 -18.82
CA HIS A 266 -23.19 -46.49 -19.83
C HIS A 266 -22.80 -45.32 -20.77
N LEU A 267 -21.53 -44.86 -20.76
CA LEU A 267 -21.00 -43.82 -21.65
C LEU A 267 -21.85 -42.52 -21.72
N ARG A 268 -22.42 -42.08 -20.60
CA ARG A 268 -23.36 -40.94 -20.56
C ARG A 268 -22.65 -39.57 -20.50
N PHE A 269 -22.02 -39.16 -21.60
CA PHE A 269 -21.31 -37.87 -21.74
C PHE A 269 -22.11 -36.63 -21.28
N GLY A 270 -23.44 -36.62 -21.41
CA GLY A 270 -24.28 -35.51 -20.92
C GLY A 270 -24.18 -35.25 -19.41
N LYS A 271 -23.93 -36.27 -18.58
CA LYS A 271 -23.73 -36.10 -17.13
C LYS A 271 -22.34 -35.56 -16.77
N LEU A 272 -21.34 -35.77 -17.63
CA LEU A 272 -20.02 -35.13 -17.51
C LEU A 272 -20.12 -33.63 -17.80
N ALA A 273 -20.88 -33.24 -18.83
CA ALA A 273 -21.17 -31.83 -19.11
C ALA A 273 -21.90 -31.15 -17.92
N ALA A 274 -22.92 -31.79 -17.35
CA ALA A 274 -23.65 -31.28 -16.17
C ALA A 274 -22.74 -31.00 -14.96
N ARG A 275 -21.65 -31.77 -14.78
CA ARG A 275 -20.67 -31.56 -13.70
C ARG A 275 -19.79 -30.33 -13.93
N LEU A 276 -19.38 -30.07 -15.17
CA LEU A 276 -18.68 -28.83 -15.53
C LEU A 276 -19.58 -27.61 -15.29
N PHE A 277 -20.85 -27.67 -15.69
CA PHE A 277 -21.82 -26.62 -15.37
C PHE A 277 -21.99 -26.41 -13.85
N SER A 278 -22.03 -27.48 -13.04
CA SER A 278 -22.13 -27.37 -11.58
C SER A 278 -20.89 -26.73 -10.91
N ALA A 279 -19.73 -26.77 -11.57
CA ALA A 279 -18.50 -26.14 -11.07
C ALA A 279 -18.53 -24.62 -11.29
N GLU A 280 -18.95 -24.18 -12.48
CA GLU A 280 -19.19 -22.77 -12.78
C GLU A 280 -20.36 -22.18 -11.98
N GLU A 281 -21.43 -22.94 -11.75
CA GLU A 281 -22.54 -22.54 -10.88
C GLU A 281 -22.07 -22.28 -9.44
N LYS A 282 -21.24 -23.18 -8.88
CA LYS A 282 -20.64 -22.97 -7.54
C LYS A 282 -19.67 -21.79 -7.49
N ARG A 283 -18.99 -21.48 -8.60
CA ARG A 283 -18.15 -20.27 -8.73
C ARG A 283 -19.00 -19.00 -8.78
N ALA A 284 -20.10 -19.01 -9.53
CA ALA A 284 -21.06 -17.91 -9.57
C ALA A 284 -21.71 -17.68 -8.20
N ASP A 285 -22.13 -18.74 -7.51
CA ASP A 285 -22.65 -18.69 -6.14
C ASP A 285 -21.64 -18.10 -5.15
N PHE A 286 -20.36 -18.45 -5.28
CA PHE A 286 -19.29 -17.89 -4.45
C PHE A 286 -19.11 -16.39 -4.69
N ILE A 287 -19.02 -15.96 -5.96
CA ILE A 287 -18.94 -14.54 -6.36
C ILE A 287 -20.17 -13.77 -5.87
N LEU A 288 -21.36 -14.34 -5.96
CA LEU A 288 -22.62 -13.73 -5.47
C LEU A 288 -22.68 -13.66 -3.95
N ALA A 289 -22.15 -14.65 -3.23
CA ALA A 289 -22.03 -14.61 -1.78
C ALA A 289 -21.05 -13.51 -1.36
N GLU A 290 -19.87 -13.47 -1.94
CA GLU A 290 -18.87 -12.42 -1.68
C GLU A 290 -19.38 -11.01 -2.00
N ALA A 291 -20.10 -10.86 -3.12
CA ALA A 291 -20.74 -9.59 -3.48
C ALA A 291 -21.80 -9.14 -2.45
N ARG A 292 -22.34 -10.06 -1.65
CA ARG A 292 -23.31 -9.81 -0.56
C ARG A 292 -22.69 -9.78 0.83
N ALA A 293 -21.40 -10.06 0.97
CA ALA A 293 -20.75 -10.15 2.27
C ALA A 293 -20.72 -8.76 2.96
N PRO A 294 -21.00 -8.69 4.28
CA PRO A 294 -20.63 -7.52 5.08
C PRO A 294 -19.11 -7.32 5.01
N GLY A 295 -18.64 -6.08 5.12
CA GLY A 295 -17.21 -5.75 5.06
C GLY A 295 -16.50 -6.03 3.72
N ARG A 296 -17.21 -6.39 2.64
CA ARG A 296 -16.64 -6.72 1.31
C ARG A 296 -15.68 -5.67 0.72
N GLN A 297 -15.73 -4.42 1.17
CA GLN A 297 -14.80 -3.35 0.83
C GLN A 297 -13.36 -3.66 1.30
N LEU A 298 -13.22 -4.38 2.41
CA LEU A 298 -11.95 -4.79 3.02
C LEU A 298 -11.49 -6.19 2.56
N SER A 299 -12.23 -6.84 1.67
CA SER A 299 -11.95 -8.20 1.18
C SER A 299 -10.56 -8.39 0.55
N LEU A 300 -9.92 -7.30 0.11
CA LEU A 300 -8.52 -7.27 -0.32
C LEU A 300 -7.57 -7.86 0.74
N VAL A 301 -7.82 -7.57 2.03
CA VAL A 301 -6.99 -8.05 3.14
C VAL A 301 -6.95 -9.58 3.18
N SER A 302 -8.10 -10.24 3.07
CA SER A 302 -8.19 -11.70 3.04
C SER A 302 -7.63 -12.28 1.74
N ALA A 303 -7.91 -11.65 0.58
CA ALA A 303 -7.38 -12.10 -0.71
C ALA A 303 -5.84 -12.07 -0.74
N VAL A 304 -5.21 -10.99 -0.28
CA VAL A 304 -3.75 -10.87 -0.16
C VAL A 304 -3.19 -11.84 0.86
N LYS A 305 -3.83 -12.02 2.04
CA LYS A 305 -3.43 -13.03 3.03
C LYS A 305 -3.36 -14.44 2.43
N ASP A 306 -4.37 -14.84 1.66
CA ASP A 306 -4.44 -16.19 1.10
C ASP A 306 -3.49 -16.38 -0.09
N ARG A 307 -3.28 -15.35 -0.91
CA ARG A 307 -2.22 -15.34 -1.94
C ARG A 307 -0.82 -15.49 -1.33
N LEU A 308 -0.46 -14.67 -0.35
CA LEU A 308 0.86 -14.71 0.29
C LEU A 308 1.13 -16.02 1.04
N ARG A 309 0.09 -16.67 1.60
CA ARG A 309 0.18 -18.02 2.19
C ARG A 309 0.40 -19.13 1.17
N SER A 310 0.05 -18.90 -0.09
CA SER A 310 0.21 -19.91 -1.17
C SER A 310 1.60 -19.90 -1.81
N VAL A 311 2.41 -18.86 -1.56
CA VAL A 311 3.81 -18.80 -1.99
C VAL A 311 4.63 -19.83 -1.18
N PRO A 312 5.32 -20.78 -1.82
CA PRO A 312 6.18 -21.74 -1.12
C PRO A 312 7.33 -21.03 -0.38
N ALA A 313 7.68 -21.52 0.80
CA ALA A 313 8.84 -21.01 1.54
C ALA A 313 10.20 -21.52 0.99
N ASP A 314 10.19 -22.59 0.18
CA ASP A 314 11.38 -23.33 -0.24
C ASP A 314 11.93 -22.88 -1.61
N HIS A 315 12.67 -21.77 -1.62
CA HIS A 315 13.61 -21.40 -2.70
C HIS A 315 14.97 -20.91 -2.14
N SER A 316 15.43 -21.55 -1.05
CA SER A 316 16.75 -21.36 -0.43
C SER A 316 17.72 -22.49 -0.77
#